data_AF-A0A931WNN6-F1
#
_entry.id   AF-A0A931WNN6-F1
#
_cell.length_a   1.000
_cell.length_b   1.000
_cell.length_c   1.000
_cell.angle_alpha   90.00
_cell.angle_beta   90.00
_cell.angle_gamma   90.00
#
_symmetry.space_group_name_H-M   'P 1'
#
loop_
_entity.id
_entity.type
_entity.pdbx_description
1 polymer ?
#
loop_
_entity_poly.entity_id
_entity_poly.type
_entity_poly.pdbx_seq_one_letter_code
_entity_poly.pdbx_strand_id
1 'polypeptide(L)'
;VTRSRTLPTPTCFDREISAVARELLRANLAPRSRVRLLGVSASALLTSGWQESIFELEKRRSWERLYQGIDRLRDKYGDEAIGIPKSRPRAR
;
A
#
# COMPACT_ATOMS: atom_id res chain seq x y z
N VAL A 1 -2.74 -11.44 17.49
CA VAL A 1 -1.33 -10.97 17.41
C VAL A 1 -1.33 -9.68 16.62
N THR A 2 -0.78 -8.62 17.20
CA THR A 2 -0.62 -7.31 16.52
C THR A 2 0.87 -7.05 16.38
N ARG A 3 1.29 -6.57 15.20
CA ARG A 3 2.67 -6.26 14.85
C ARG A 3 2.70 -4.99 14.03
N SER A 4 3.72 -4.17 14.25
CA SER A 4 3.96 -2.92 13.54
C SER A 4 5.40 -2.90 13.02
N ARG A 5 5.63 -2.16 11.92
CA ARG A 5 6.96 -1.91 11.36
C ARG A 5 7.01 -0.45 10.92
N THR A 6 8.01 0.28 11.42
CA THR A 6 8.32 1.62 10.93
C THR A 6 9.07 1.50 9.61
N LEU A 7 8.63 2.23 8.59
CA LEU A 7 9.32 2.29 7.31
C LEU A 7 10.36 3.42 7.33
N PRO A 8 11.51 3.24 6.66
CA PRO A 8 12.54 4.28 6.60
C PRO A 8 12.07 5.50 5.82
N THR A 9 11.18 5.31 4.84
CA THR A 9 10.61 6.37 4.01
C THR A 9 9.08 6.31 4.16
N PRO A 10 8.38 7.44 4.39
CA PRO A 10 6.93 7.47 4.40
C PRO A 10 6.40 7.14 3.02
N THR A 11 5.23 6.53 3.00
CA THR A 11 4.61 6.07 1.77
C THR A 11 3.11 6.23 1.84
N CYS A 12 2.54 6.67 0.72
CA CYS A 12 1.11 6.67 0.45
C CYS A 12 0.74 5.58 -0.58
N PHE A 13 1.69 4.75 -1.01
CA PHE A 13 1.44 3.78 -2.07
C PHE A 13 0.89 2.47 -1.52
N ASP A 14 -0.33 2.11 -1.93
CA ASP A 14 -1.00 0.86 -1.55
C ASP A 14 -0.14 -0.39 -1.80
N ARG A 15 0.63 -0.38 -2.89
CA ARG A 15 1.54 -1.49 -3.22
C ARG A 15 2.59 -1.72 -2.13
N GLU A 16 3.13 -0.64 -1.55
CA GLU A 16 4.17 -0.71 -0.52
C GLU A 16 3.54 -1.13 0.82
N ILE A 17 2.41 -0.52 1.18
CA ILE A 17 1.67 -0.84 2.41
C ILE A 17 1.23 -2.33 2.40
N SER A 18 0.66 -2.80 1.30
CA SER A 18 0.20 -4.19 1.18
C SER A 18 1.34 -5.20 1.15
N ALA A 19 2.50 -4.87 0.56
CA ALA A 19 3.70 -5.70 0.62
C ALA A 19 4.20 -5.85 2.05
N VAL A 20 4.30 -4.74 2.79
CA VAL A 20 4.72 -4.71 4.19
C VAL A 20 3.76 -5.52 5.07
N ALA A 21 2.45 -5.33 4.90
CA ALA A 21 1.43 -6.08 5.63
C ALA A 21 1.53 -7.59 5.37
N ARG A 22 1.77 -8.00 4.12
CA ARG A 22 1.96 -9.43 3.75
C ARG A 22 3.21 -10.03 4.37
N GLU A 23 4.31 -9.28 4.41
CA GLU A 23 5.54 -9.74 5.07
C GLU A 23 5.34 -9.93 6.57
N LEU A 24 4.72 -8.95 7.24
CA LEU A 24 4.41 -9.04 8.66
C LEU A 24 3.48 -10.22 8.97
N LEU A 25 2.47 -10.42 8.13
CA LEU A 25 1.57 -11.56 8.26
C LEU A 25 2.35 -12.88 8.14
N ARG A 26 3.14 -13.06 7.07
CA ARG A 26 3.90 -14.30 6.86
C ARG A 26 4.90 -14.60 7.96
N ALA A 27 5.58 -13.56 8.47
CA ALA A 27 6.56 -13.72 9.55
C ALA A 27 5.93 -14.13 10.89
N ASN A 28 4.64 -13.83 11.11
CA ASN A 28 3.97 -14.04 12.39
C ASN A 28 2.85 -15.08 12.33
N LEU A 29 2.50 -15.58 11.15
CA LEU A 29 1.45 -16.59 10.98
C LEU A 29 2.06 -17.98 10.98
N ALA A 30 1.65 -18.80 11.95
CA ALA A 30 2.01 -20.21 11.96
C ALA A 30 1.47 -20.93 10.72
N PRO A 31 2.20 -21.92 10.17
CA PRO A 31 1.71 -22.74 9.06
C PRO A 31 0.32 -23.32 9.39
N ARG A 32 -0.63 -23.19 8.45
CA ARG A 32 -2.03 -23.67 8.55
C ARG A 32 -2.93 -22.94 9.56
N SER A 33 -2.50 -21.81 10.14
CA SER A 33 -3.38 -21.00 10.99
C SER A 33 -4.46 -20.29 10.16
N ARG A 34 -5.73 -20.38 10.59
CA ARG A 34 -6.85 -19.66 9.95
C ARG A 34 -6.93 -18.23 10.51
N VAL A 35 -6.82 -17.24 9.63
CA VAL A 35 -7.00 -15.84 9.98
C VAL A 35 -8.49 -15.50 9.91
N ARG A 36 -9.09 -15.09 11.04
CA ARG A 36 -10.50 -14.66 11.12
C ARG A 36 -10.68 -13.16 10.88
N LEU A 37 -9.62 -12.37 11.13
CA LEU A 37 -9.62 -10.93 10.98
C LEU A 37 -8.19 -10.45 10.67
N LEU A 38 -8.05 -9.58 9.69
CA LEU A 38 -6.82 -8.90 9.34
C LEU A 38 -7.10 -7.40 9.24
N GLY A 39 -6.61 -6.64 10.21
CA GLY A 39 -6.62 -5.18 10.16
C GLY A 39 -5.24 -4.65 9.79
N VAL A 40 -5.20 -3.62 8.94
CA VAL A 40 -3.97 -2.87 8.64
C VAL A 40 -4.21 -1.44 9.10
N SER A 41 -3.34 -0.93 9.97
CA SER A 41 -3.38 0.44 10.47
C SER A 41 -2.08 1.16 10.14
N ALA A 42 -2.17 2.40 9.70
CA ALA A 42 -1.03 3.29 9.54
C ALA A 42 -0.93 4.23 10.75
N SER A 43 0.29 4.59 11.12
CA SER A 43 0.61 5.54 12.21
C SER A 43 1.74 6.47 11.76
N ALA A 44 1.94 7.58 12.48
CA ALA A 44 2.92 8.61 12.11
C ALA A 44 2.67 9.20 10.70
N LEU A 45 1.42 9.60 10.45
CA LEU A 45 1.02 10.24 9.19
C LEU A 45 1.66 11.63 9.09
N LEU A 46 2.11 11.96 7.89
CA LEU A 46 2.75 13.24 7.59
C LEU A 46 1.92 13.98 6.54
N THR A 47 1.65 15.26 6.78
CA THR A 47 0.84 16.09 5.89
C THR A 47 1.67 16.72 4.78
N SER A 48 2.94 17.03 5.06
CA SER A 48 3.94 17.56 4.11
C SER A 48 5.33 17.55 4.76
N GLY A 49 6.40 17.67 3.96
CA GLY A 49 7.75 17.94 4.48
C GLY A 49 8.74 16.78 4.45
N TRP A 50 8.49 15.73 3.66
CA TRP A 50 9.56 14.75 3.39
C TRP A 50 10.43 15.18 2.23
N GLN A 51 11.72 15.36 2.50
CA GLN A 51 12.72 15.61 1.48
C GLN A 51 13.03 14.28 0.78
N GLU A 52 12.49 14.12 -0.42
CA GLU A 52 12.75 12.95 -1.24
C GLU A 52 14.19 12.93 -1.77
N SER A 53 14.69 11.72 -2.04
CA SER A 53 15.96 11.54 -2.76
C SER A 53 15.86 12.19 -4.14
N ILE A 54 16.83 13.04 -4.48
CA ILE A 54 16.91 13.79 -5.75
C ILE A 54 16.80 12.86 -6.97
N PHE A 55 17.31 11.63 -6.88
CA PHE A 55 17.33 10.67 -7.98
C PHE A 55 16.03 9.86 -8.15
N GLU A 56 15.23 9.71 -7.08
CA GLU A 56 13.95 8.98 -7.11
C GLU A 56 12.75 9.92 -7.34
N LEU A 57 12.99 11.23 -7.29
CA LEU A 57 11.99 12.29 -7.28
C LEU A 57 11.01 12.22 -8.47
N GLU A 58 11.54 12.05 -9.69
CA GLU A 58 10.70 12.05 -10.90
C GLU A 58 9.80 10.82 -10.98
N LYS A 59 10.37 9.65 -10.66
CA LYS A 59 9.64 8.39 -10.65
C LYS A 59 8.56 8.42 -9.59
N ARG A 60 8.88 8.89 -8.37
CA ARG A 60 7.93 8.97 -7.26
C ARG A 60 6.82 9.97 -7.54
N ARG A 61 7.14 11.17 -8.04
CA ARG A 61 6.14 12.15 -8.50
C ARG A 61 5.23 11.64 -9.60
N SER A 62 5.73 10.81 -10.52
CA SER A 62 4.90 10.20 -11.57
C SER A 62 3.89 9.23 -10.96
N TRP A 63 4.33 8.38 -10.01
CA TRP A 63 3.45 7.51 -9.26
C TRP A 63 2.44 8.28 -8.41
N GLU A 64 2.87 9.32 -7.70
CA GLU A 64 1.96 10.17 -6.92
C GLU A 64 0.87 10.80 -7.79
N ARG A 65 1.23 11.35 -8.95
CA ARG A 65 0.26 11.90 -9.91
C ARG A 65 -0.72 10.85 -10.39
N LEU A 66 -0.25 9.62 -10.63
CA LEU A 66 -1.10 8.50 -11.03
C LEU A 66 -2.08 8.12 -9.91
N TYR A 67 -1.61 7.96 -8.68
CA TYR A 67 -2.49 7.66 -7.53
C TYR A 67 -3.48 8.79 -7.26
N GLN A 68 -3.06 10.06 -7.31
CA GLN A 68 -3.98 11.20 -7.22
C GLN A 68 -5.03 11.21 -8.33
N GLY A 69 -4.66 10.82 -9.56
CA GLY A 69 -5.60 10.69 -10.67
C GLY A 69 -6.62 9.57 -10.43
N ILE A 70 -6.16 8.44 -9.90
CA ILE A 70 -7.00 7.30 -9.49
C ILE A 70 -7.97 7.74 -8.39
N ASP A 71 -7.49 8.42 -7.35
CA ASP A 71 -8.33 8.87 -6.24
C ASP A 71 -9.38 9.88 -6.70
N ARG A 72 -9.01 10.86 -7.54
CA ARG A 72 -9.97 11.80 -8.14
C ARG A 72 -11.03 11.12 -8.99
N LEU A 73 -10.63 10.08 -9.72
CA LEU A 73 -11.57 9.30 -10.54
C LEU A 73 -12.53 8.52 -9.63
N ARG A 74 -12.04 8.02 -8.49
CA ARG A 74 -12.83 7.36 -7.46
C ARG A 74 -13.81 8.32 -6.77
N ASP A 75 -13.37 9.52 -6.42
CA ASP A 75 -14.22 10.57 -5.85
C ASP A 75 -15.36 10.96 -6.79
N LYS A 76 -15.09 11.00 -8.11
CA LYS A 76 -16.06 11.45 -9.11
C LYS A 76 -17.04 10.36 -9.55
N TYR A 77 -16.58 9.12 -9.69
CA TYR A 77 -17.36 8.03 -10.30
C TYR A 77 -17.68 6.89 -9.32
N GLY A 78 -17.26 7.01 -8.05
CA GLY A 78 -17.45 6.00 -7.02
C GLY A 78 -16.34 4.95 -6.99
N ASP A 79 -16.29 4.19 -5.89
CA ASP A 79 -15.26 3.18 -5.61
C ASP A 79 -15.18 2.06 -6.65
N GLU A 80 -16.29 1.76 -7.34
CA GLU A 80 -16.34 0.72 -8.38
C GLU A 80 -15.76 1.15 -9.74
N ALA A 81 -15.53 2.45 -9.95
CA ALA A 81 -15.06 2.96 -11.24
C ALA A 81 -13.64 2.47 -11.60
N ILE A 82 -12.87 2.01 -10.61
CA ILE A 82 -11.51 1.50 -10.78
C ILE A 82 -11.44 0.10 -10.17
N GLY A 83 -11.72 -0.89 -10.99
CA GLY A 83 -11.59 -2.29 -10.58
C GLY A 83 -10.13 -2.62 -10.20
N ILE A 84 -9.96 -3.35 -9.10
CA ILE A 84 -8.67 -3.94 -8.70
C ILE A 84 -8.11 -4.70 -9.92
N PRO A 85 -6.86 -4.44 -10.36
CA PRO A 85 -6.25 -5.26 -11.39
C PRO A 85 -6.22 -6.71 -10.87
N LYS A 86 -7.12 -7.55 -11.41
CA LYS A 86 -7.18 -8.96 -11.06
C LYS A 86 -5.85 -9.56 -11.51
N SER A 87 -5.00 -9.98 -10.57
CA SER A 87 -3.77 -10.67 -10.93
C SER A 87 -4.16 -11.93 -11.70
N ARG A 88 -3.74 -12.02 -12.96
CA ARG A 88 -3.92 -13.20 -13.81
C ARG A 88 -3.37 -14.41 -13.03
N PRO A 89 -4.14 -15.51 -12.84
CA PRO A 89 -3.62 -16.66 -12.12
C PRO A 89 -2.37 -17.16 -12.85
N ARG A 90 -1.26 -17.30 -12.12
CA ARG A 90 -0.08 -18.00 -12.64
C ARG A 90 -0.53 -19.42 -12.98
N ALA A 91 -0.49 -19.76 -14.26
CA ALA A 91 -0.60 -21.14 -14.70
C ALA A 91 0.51 -21.95 -14.04
N ARG A 92 0.12 -23.08 -13.44
CA ARG A 92 1.04 -24.11 -12.95
C ARG A 92 1.63 -24.87 -14.12
#